data_AF-A0A6N9VQP6-F1
#
_entry.id   AF-A0A6N9VQP6-F1
#
_cell.length_a   1.000
_cell.length_b   1.000
_cell.length_c   1.000
_cell.angle_alpha   90.00
_cell.angle_beta   90.00
_cell.angle_gamma   90.00
#
_symmetry.space_group_name_H-M   'P 1'
#
loop_
_entity.id
_entity.type
_entity.pdbx_description
1 polymer ?
#
loop_
_entity_poly.entity_id
_entity_poly.type
_entity_poly.pdbx_seq_one_letter_code
_entity_poly.pdbx_strand_id
1 'polypeptide(L)' 'SRAVVVTAWQSASGWMNLWVPTTAVTIGGVALAKVGYHRYLRFVAPLLAVLAVLICTFLVLGAALT' A
#
# COMPACT_ATOMS: atom_id res chain seq x y z
N SER A 1 19.93 7.06 8.21
CA SER A 1 19.27 7.32 9.52
C SER A 1 18.29 6.19 9.90
N ARG A 2 18.24 5.75 11.16
CA ARG A 2 17.31 4.70 11.66
C ARG A 2 15.84 5.06 11.44
N ALA A 3 15.50 6.35 11.54
CA ALA A 3 14.13 6.84 11.37
C ALA A 3 13.59 6.58 9.96
N VAL A 4 14.41 6.81 8.92
CA VAL A 4 14.03 6.55 7.52
C VAL A 4 13.72 5.07 7.28
N VAL A 5 14.49 4.17 7.88
CA VAL A 5 14.26 2.72 7.79
C VAL A 5 12.93 2.32 8.43
N VAL A 6 12.61 2.88 9.60
CA VAL A 6 11.33 2.63 10.28
C VAL A 6 10.16 3.15 9.45
N THR A 7 10.27 4.38 8.93
CA THR A 7 9.23 4.94 8.04
C THR A 7 9.04 4.09 6.79
N ALA A 8 10.13 3.65 6.15
CA ALA A 8 10.07 2.78 4.98
C ALA A 8 9.31 1.48 5.27
N TRP A 9 9.61 0.85 6.40
CA TRP A 9 8.93 -0.37 6.83
C TRP A 9 7.43 -0.13 7.07
N GLN A 10 7.07 0.93 7.80
CA GLN A 10 5.68 1.24 8.11
C GLN A 10 4.86 1.58 6.86
N SER A 11 5.43 2.37 5.94
CA SER A 11 4.79 2.69 4.67
C SER A 11 4.59 1.45 3.79
N ALA A 12 5.58 0.55 3.72
CA ALA A 12 5.46 -0.70 2.97
C ALA A 12 4.41 -1.64 3.56
N SER A 13 4.38 -1.78 4.89
CA SER A 13 3.37 -2.59 5.59
C SER A 13 1.95 -2.09 5.34
N GLY A 14 1.74 -0.77 5.44
CA GLY A 14 0.45 -0.15 5.15
C GLY A 14 0.00 -0.35 3.70
N TRP A 15 0.93 -0.29 2.74
CA TRP A 15 0.64 -0.51 1.32
C TRP A 15 0.22 -1.97 1.03
N MET A 16 0.87 -2.95 1.65
CA MET A 16 0.51 -4.37 1.49
C MET A 16 -0.88 -4.69 2.01
N ASN A 17 -1.29 -4.09 3.14
CA ASN A 17 -2.60 -4.35 3.73
C ASN A 17 -3.77 -3.98 2.80
N LEU A 18 -3.56 -3.08 1.83
CA LEU A 18 -4.60 -2.61 0.92
C LEU A 18 -5.01 -3.63 -0.13
N TRP A 19 -4.20 -4.65 -0.45
CA TRP A 19 -4.54 -5.54 -1.56
C TRP A 19 -4.28 -7.01 -1.29
N VAL A 20 -3.41 -7.33 -0.34
CA VAL A 20 -3.03 -8.72 -0.06
C VAL A 20 -4.28 -9.54 0.34
N PRO A 21 -4.49 -10.73 -0.25
CA PRO A 21 -5.71 -11.51 -0.07
C PRO A 21 -5.83 -12.18 1.31
N THR A 22 -4.80 -12.09 2.16
CA THR A 22 -4.85 -12.60 3.54
C THR A 22 -5.43 -11.59 4.53
N THR A 23 -5.62 -10.33 4.13
CA THR A 23 -6.16 -9.28 5.00
C THR A 23 -7.68 -9.41 5.10
N ALA A 24 -8.18 -9.68 6.32
CA ALA A 24 -9.61 -9.85 6.57
C ALA A 24 -10.45 -8.61 6.18
N VAL A 25 -9.90 -7.40 6.35
CA VAL A 25 -10.59 -6.15 5.99
C VAL A 25 -10.81 -6.04 4.48
N THR A 26 -9.79 -6.37 3.68
CA THR A 26 -9.83 -6.29 2.23
C THR A 26 -10.79 -7.33 1.66
N ILE A 27 -10.66 -8.60 2.08
CA ILE A 27 -11.55 -9.67 1.60
C ILE A 27 -12.97 -9.49 2.13
N GLY A 28 -13.14 -9.10 3.40
CA GLY A 28 -14.45 -8.80 3.98
C GLY A 28 -15.17 -7.68 3.25
N GLY A 29 -14.48 -6.58 2.93
CA GLY A 29 -15.04 -5.47 2.16
C GLY A 29 -15.42 -5.87 0.73
N VAL A 30 -14.56 -6.63 0.05
CA VAL A 30 -14.82 -7.13 -1.32
C VAL A 30 -15.99 -8.13 -1.34
N ALA A 31 -16.08 -8.99 -0.32
CA ALA A 31 -17.19 -9.93 -0.16
C ALA A 31 -18.53 -9.22 0.12
N LEU A 32 -18.54 -8.18 0.97
CA LEU A 32 -19.71 -7.34 1.21
C LEU A 32 -20.16 -6.60 -0.06
N ALA A 33 -19.22 -6.12 -0.86
CA ALA A 33 -19.50 -5.49 -2.14
C ALA A 33 -19.97 -6.48 -3.23
N LYS A 34 -19.88 -7.80 -2.99
CA LYS A 34 -20.16 -8.88 -3.95
C LYS A 34 -19.38 -8.74 -5.26
N VAL A 35 -18.18 -8.18 -5.19
CA VAL A 35 -17.30 -7.96 -6.34
C VAL A 35 -16.23 -9.05 -6.37
N GLY A 36 -15.93 -9.61 -7.54
CA GLY A 36 -14.80 -10.54 -7.67
C GLY A 36 -13.47 -9.86 -7.38
N TYR A 37 -12.55 -10.55 -6.69
CA TYR A 37 -11.23 -10.00 -6.31
C TYR A 37 -10.43 -9.47 -7.50
N HIS A 38 -10.53 -10.09 -8.68
CA HIS A 38 -9.91 -9.60 -9.91
C HIS A 38 -10.39 -8.19 -10.30
N ARG A 39 -11.67 -7.89 -10.09
CA ARG A 39 -12.24 -6.56 -10.39
C ARG A 39 -11.83 -5.53 -9.35
N TYR A 40 -11.74 -5.94 -8.09
CA TYR A 40 -11.17 -5.13 -7.02
C TYR A 40 -9.71 -4.76 -7.29
N LEU A 41 -8.85 -5.73 -7.65
CA LEU A 41 -7.45 -5.47 -7.97
C LEU A 41 -7.29 -4.44 -9.09
N ARG A 42 -8.11 -4.52 -10.15
CA ARG A 42 -8.06 -3.57 -11.26
C ARG A 42 -8.50 -2.16 -10.86
N PHE A 43 -9.40 -2.05 -9.88
CA PHE A 43 -9.83 -0.79 -9.30
C PHE A 43 -8.76 -0.19 -8.36
N VAL A 44 -8.11 -1.02 -7.55
CA VAL A 44 -7.11 -0.59 -6.56
C VAL A 44 -5.73 -0.38 -7.16
N ALA A 45 -5.41 -1.01 -8.30
CA ALA A 45 -4.14 -0.88 -9.02
C ALA A 45 -3.67 0.57 -9.26
N PRO A 46 -4.49 1.50 -9.80
CA PRO A 46 -4.07 2.90 -9.97
C PRO A 46 -3.74 3.58 -8.63
N LEU A 47 -4.50 3.28 -7.57
CA LEU A 47 -4.24 3.81 -6.24
C LEU A 47 -2.91 3.29 -5.67
N LEU A 48 -2.65 1.99 -5.82
CA LEU A 48 -1.40 1.37 -5.37
C LEU A 48 -0.19 1.98 -6.09
N ALA A 49 -0.29 2.25 -7.39
CA ALA A 49 0.77 2.87 -8.18
C ALA A 49 1.08 4.28 -7.67
N VAL A 50 0.05 5.13 -7.46
CA VAL A 50 0.24 6.49 -6.93
C VAL A 50 0.87 6.45 -5.53
N LEU A 51 0.38 5.57 -4.65
CA LEU A 51 0.94 5.40 -3.32
C LEU A 51 2.40 4.91 -3.36
N ALA A 52 2.73 3.96 -4.24
CA ALA A 52 4.10 3.48 -4.38
C ALA A 52 5.05 4.61 -4.81
N VAL A 53 4.65 5.42 -5.79
CA VAL A 53 5.43 6.58 -6.25
C VAL A 53 5.62 7.59 -5.11
N LEU A 54 4.55 7.93 -4.38
CA LEU A 54 4.65 8.85 -3.24
C LEU A 54 5.57 8.31 -2.15
N ILE A 55 5.40 7.05 -1.74
CA ILE A 55 6.23 6.41 -0.71
C ILE A 55 7.71 6.44 -1.15
N CYS A 56 8.02 6.02 -2.37
CA CYS A 56 9.38 6.07 -2.90
C CYS A 56 9.94 7.50 -2.92
N THR A 57 9.14 8.49 -3.36
CA THR A 57 9.56 9.89 -3.42
C THR A 57 9.88 10.43 -2.02
N PHE A 58 8.99 10.20 -1.04
CA PHE A 58 9.22 10.62 0.34
C PHE A 58 10.41 9.91 0.99
N LEU A 59 10.65 8.63 0.68
CA LEU A 59 11.80 7.90 1.18
C LEU A 59 13.11 8.41 0.58
N VAL A 60 13.15 8.70 -0.72
CA VAL A 60 14.33 9.29 -1.37
C VAL A 60 14.61 10.67 -0.80
N LEU A 61 13.59 11.53 -0.65
CA LEU A 61 13.74 12.84 -0.02
C LEU A 61 14.22 12.71 1.43
N GLY A 62 13.62 11.82 2.21
CA GLY A 62 14.02 11.58 3.60
C GLY A 62 15.46 11.07 3.71
N ALA A 63 15.89 10.18 2.80
CA ALA A 63 17.26 9.68 2.75
C ALA A 63 18.28 10.71 2.25
N ALA A 64 17.88 11.65 1.38
CA ALA A 64 18.75 12.70 0.87
C ALA A 64 18.92 13.88 1.86
N LEU A 65 17.92 14.12 2.71
CA LEU A 65 17.88 15.22 3.67
C LEU A 65 18.32 14.83 5.09
N THR A 66 18.59 13.54 5.37
CA THR A 66 19.11 13.05 6.67
C THR A 66 20.48 12.41 6.53
#